data_AF-A0A2T0PP55-F1
#
_entry.id   AF-A0A2T0PP55-F1
#
_cell.length_a   1.000
_cell.length_b   1.000
_cell.length_c   1.000
_cell.angle_alpha   90.00
_cell.angle_beta   90.00
_cell.angle_gamma   90.00
#
_symmetry.space_group_name_H-M   'P 1'
#
loop_
_entity.id
_entity.type
_entity.pdbx_description
1 polymer ?
#
loop_
_entity_poly.entity_id
_entity_poly.type
_entity_poly.pdbx_seq_one_letter_code
_entity_poly.pdbx_strand_id
1 'polypeptide(L)'
;MMHFRFDPHRWTPAGATPHCNITPPVGSIIGLKRRAWRVIEVRALADHEWNDAEREHVARKTAQWATWKIPSSSEIREIRRQSTPHQIVLQPLPEGPLHQVRTRDVERWYVLPEHYPVCSVCGELYPCREIEFDARAAEAKKELERAESILPGCCWECGEPVTSRQKSIRFDGDNLDLPGGPEVVFHTRQRCAGSADAYEKRWVAVDPDRRRWRLRCPGKIVLHVDGPDCTEGPHCPGSDVPHRLWMDHCQGHYSGVPCLRCEDESARRLGGAA
;
A
#
# COMPACT_ATOMS: atom_id res chain seq x y z
N MET A 1 -28.12 -22.67 -0.86
CA MET A 1 -27.43 -21.85 0.15
C MET A 1 -26.43 -20.98 -0.58
N MET A 2 -26.64 -19.66 -0.68
CA MET A 2 -25.67 -18.78 -1.35
C MET A 2 -24.46 -18.62 -0.43
N HIS A 3 -23.30 -19.13 -0.85
CA HIS A 3 -22.05 -18.91 -0.13
C HIS A 3 -21.53 -17.51 -0.43
N PHE A 4 -21.83 -16.55 0.44
CA PHE A 4 -21.21 -15.22 0.36
C PHE A 4 -19.74 -15.34 0.77
N ARG A 5 -18.84 -15.09 -0.18
CA ARG A 5 -17.40 -14.98 0.11
C ARG A 5 -17.14 -13.64 0.79
N PHE A 6 -16.63 -13.70 2.01
CA PHE A 6 -16.30 -12.56 2.85
C PHE A 6 -14.77 -12.40 2.94
N ASP A 7 -14.29 -11.16 2.83
CA ASP A 7 -12.89 -10.78 3.00
C ASP A 7 -12.75 -9.96 4.31
N PRO A 8 -12.03 -10.46 5.33
CA PRO A 8 -11.87 -9.76 6.62
C PRO A 8 -11.10 -8.44 6.51
N HIS A 9 -10.32 -8.25 5.45
CA HIS A 9 -9.50 -7.06 5.23
C HIS A 9 -10.24 -5.99 4.42
N ARG A 10 -11.34 -6.35 3.75
CA ARG A 10 -12.12 -5.43 2.92
C ARG A 10 -13.62 -5.67 3.04
N TRP A 11 -14.30 -4.74 3.70
CA TRP A 11 -15.76 -4.76 3.77
C TRP A 11 -16.40 -4.60 2.37
N THR A 12 -17.23 -5.58 2.01
CA THR A 12 -18.10 -5.55 0.84
C THR A 12 -19.46 -6.14 1.25
N PRO A 13 -20.57 -5.40 1.10
CA PRO A 13 -21.86 -5.92 1.49
C PRO A 13 -22.28 -7.10 0.61
N ALA A 14 -22.88 -8.12 1.22
CA ALA A 14 -23.31 -9.32 0.52
C ALA A 14 -24.40 -9.02 -0.52
N GLY A 15 -24.23 -9.61 -1.71
CA GLY A 15 -25.14 -9.41 -2.84
C GLY A 15 -24.99 -8.05 -3.54
N ALA A 16 -24.10 -7.17 -3.06
CA ALA A 16 -23.89 -5.87 -3.68
C ALA A 16 -23.12 -5.97 -5.00
N THR A 17 -23.51 -5.15 -5.97
CA THR A 17 -22.77 -4.99 -7.21
C THR A 17 -21.84 -3.78 -7.08
N PRO A 18 -20.51 -3.93 -7.27
CA PRO A 18 -19.62 -2.79 -7.28
C PRO A 18 -19.93 -1.92 -8.50
N HIS A 19 -20.21 -0.64 -8.26
CA HIS A 19 -20.46 0.35 -9.28
C HIS A 19 -19.30 1.34 -9.27
N CYS A 20 -18.44 1.23 -10.29
CA CYS A 20 -17.20 1.99 -10.42
C CYS A 20 -17.38 3.31 -11.20
N ASN A 21 -18.57 3.91 -11.15
CA ASN A 21 -18.77 5.27 -11.65
C ASN A 21 -18.62 6.27 -10.50
N ILE A 22 -18.35 7.53 -10.82
CA ILE A 22 -18.16 8.60 -9.84
C ILE A 22 -19.39 8.78 -8.95
N THR A 23 -20.58 8.49 -9.48
CA THR A 23 -21.84 8.63 -8.77
C THR A 23 -22.69 7.36 -8.87
N PRO A 24 -23.45 7.03 -7.81
CA PRO A 24 -24.44 5.97 -7.85
C PRO A 24 -25.72 6.46 -8.57
N PRO A 25 -26.51 5.56 -9.19
CA PRO A 25 -27.77 5.95 -9.82
C PRO A 25 -28.76 6.53 -8.80
N VAL A 26 -29.47 7.61 -9.15
CA VAL A 26 -30.58 8.13 -8.34
C VAL A 26 -31.67 7.07 -8.20
N GLY A 27 -32.24 6.94 -7.00
CA GLY A 27 -33.21 5.91 -6.64
C GLY A 27 -32.60 4.57 -6.24
N SER A 28 -31.32 4.33 -6.52
CA SER A 28 -30.65 3.09 -6.09
C SER A 28 -30.47 3.02 -4.58
N ILE A 29 -30.39 1.80 -4.06
CA ILE A 29 -29.99 1.54 -2.67
C ILE A 29 -28.50 1.23 -2.70
N ILE A 30 -27.72 1.88 -1.84
CA ILE A 30 -26.28 1.68 -1.72
C ILE A 30 -25.89 1.25 -0.30
N GLY A 31 -24.82 0.48 -0.20
CA GLY A 31 -24.15 0.17 1.05
C GLY A 31 -23.05 1.19 1.34
N LEU A 32 -23.21 1.96 2.41
CA LEU A 32 -22.20 2.92 2.87
C LEU A 32 -22.10 2.86 4.40
N LYS A 33 -20.87 2.77 4.93
CA LYS A 33 -20.62 2.66 6.38
C LYS A 33 -21.47 1.56 7.05
N ARG A 34 -21.62 0.40 6.38
CA ARG A 34 -22.39 -0.77 6.87
C ARG A 34 -23.89 -0.53 7.05
N ARG A 35 -24.43 0.54 6.49
CA ARG A 35 -25.87 0.84 6.46
C ARG A 35 -26.34 0.95 5.02
N ALA A 36 -27.62 0.67 4.80
CA ALA A 36 -28.27 0.88 3.53
C ALA A 36 -28.74 2.33 3.42
N TRP A 37 -28.56 2.91 2.24
CA TRP A 37 -28.94 4.29 1.94
C TRP A 37 -29.64 4.32 0.60
N ARG A 38 -30.73 5.07 0.49
CA ARG A 38 -31.33 5.41 -0.81
C ARG A 38 -30.70 6.69 -1.35
N VAL A 39 -30.31 6.66 -2.61
CA VAL A 39 -29.81 7.83 -3.32
C VAL A 39 -31.00 8.68 -3.76
N ILE A 40 -31.13 9.89 -3.21
CA ILE A 40 -32.24 10.80 -3.50
C ILE A 40 -31.88 11.77 -4.62
N GLU A 41 -30.67 12.32 -4.56
CA GLU A 41 -30.20 13.32 -5.51
C GLU A 41 -28.71 13.15 -5.75
N VAL A 42 -28.29 13.40 -6.99
CA VAL A 42 -26.90 13.51 -7.38
C VAL A 42 -26.76 14.77 -8.23
N ARG A 43 -25.89 15.68 -7.79
CA ARG A 43 -25.66 16.97 -8.44
C ARG A 43 -24.17 17.22 -8.64
N ALA A 44 -23.76 17.49 -9.87
CA ALA A 44 -22.41 17.98 -10.14
C ALA A 44 -22.27 19.41 -9.59
N LEU A 45 -21.19 19.66 -8.86
CA LEU A 45 -20.93 20.98 -8.28
C LEU A 45 -20.22 21.88 -9.29
N ALA A 46 -20.67 23.13 -9.39
CA ALA A 46 -20.00 24.13 -10.21
C ALA A 46 -18.66 24.55 -9.60
N ASP A 47 -17.71 25.01 -10.43
CA ASP A 47 -16.33 25.31 -9.98
C ASP A 47 -16.26 26.26 -8.77
N HIS A 48 -17.18 27.22 -8.70
CA HIS A 48 -17.23 28.20 -7.61
C HIS A 48 -17.74 27.61 -6.29
N GLU A 49 -18.44 26.47 -6.33
CA GLU A 49 -18.90 25.74 -5.14
C GLU A 49 -17.81 24.82 -4.57
N TRP A 50 -16.68 24.67 -5.27
CA TRP A 50 -15.59 23.79 -4.84
C TRP A 50 -14.87 24.41 -3.63
N ASN A 51 -14.36 23.57 -2.75
CA ASN A 51 -13.40 24.00 -1.72
C ASN A 51 -11.96 23.94 -2.25
N ASP A 52 -10.99 24.47 -1.49
CA ASP A 52 -9.59 24.52 -1.91
C ASP A 52 -8.99 23.13 -2.13
N ALA A 53 -9.33 22.16 -1.29
CA ALA A 53 -8.87 20.79 -1.43
C ALA A 53 -9.42 20.11 -2.71
N GLU A 54 -10.66 20.42 -3.09
CA GLU A 54 -11.27 19.97 -4.34
C GLU A 54 -10.60 20.61 -5.56
N ARG A 55 -10.34 21.93 -5.51
CA ARG A 55 -9.59 22.64 -6.55
C ARG A 55 -8.20 22.06 -6.74
N GLU A 56 -7.45 21.86 -5.66
CA GLU A 56 -6.11 21.29 -5.67
C GLU A 56 -6.12 19.86 -6.22
N HIS A 57 -7.08 19.04 -5.80
CA HIS A 57 -7.21 17.67 -6.29
C HIS A 57 -7.44 17.59 -7.80
N VAL A 58 -8.36 18.41 -8.32
CA VAL A 58 -8.63 18.48 -9.77
C VAL A 58 -7.40 18.98 -10.51
N ALA A 59 -6.75 20.05 -10.04
CA ALA A 59 -5.53 20.58 -10.64
C ALA A 59 -4.41 19.53 -10.70
N ARG A 60 -4.19 18.80 -9.60
CA ARG A 60 -3.21 17.71 -9.52
C ARG A 60 -3.52 16.59 -10.51
N LYS A 61 -4.78 16.16 -10.62
CA LYS A 61 -5.21 15.15 -11.59
C LYS A 61 -4.97 15.63 -13.02
N THR A 62 -5.38 16.85 -13.36
CA THR A 62 -5.14 17.44 -14.67
C THR A 62 -3.64 17.50 -15.01
N ALA A 63 -2.80 17.92 -14.06
CA ALA A 63 -1.34 17.97 -14.24
C ALA A 63 -0.71 16.57 -14.37
N GLN A 64 -1.14 15.60 -13.57
CA GLN A 64 -0.68 14.22 -13.66
C GLN A 64 -0.97 13.64 -15.04
N TRP A 65 -2.17 13.86 -15.59
CA TRP A 65 -2.52 13.40 -16.93
C TRP A 65 -1.70 14.09 -18.03
N ALA A 66 -1.49 15.41 -17.94
CA ALA A 66 -0.66 16.17 -18.89
C ALA A 66 0.80 15.70 -18.93
N THR A 67 1.28 15.06 -17.86
CA THR A 67 2.65 14.52 -17.77
C THR A 67 2.79 13.20 -18.56
N TRP A 68 1.69 12.47 -18.79
CA TRP A 68 1.73 11.14 -19.41
C TRP A 68 1.43 11.18 -20.92
N LYS A 69 0.72 12.22 -21.42
CA LYS A 69 0.46 12.54 -22.84
C LYS A 69 -0.04 14.00 -22.94
N ILE A 70 0.08 14.63 -24.12
CA ILE A 70 -0.65 15.87 -24.44
C ILE A 70 -2.10 15.47 -24.74
N PRO A 71 -3.07 15.74 -23.86
CA PRO A 71 -4.45 15.31 -24.07
C PRO A 71 -5.16 16.26 -25.04
N SER A 72 -6.01 15.70 -25.89
CA SER A 72 -6.94 16.49 -26.71
C SER A 72 -7.96 17.24 -25.84
N SER A 73 -8.62 18.25 -26.41
CA SER A 73 -9.63 19.05 -25.70
C SER A 73 -10.84 18.23 -25.24
N SER A 74 -11.20 17.16 -25.94
CA SER A 74 -12.24 16.20 -25.53
C SER A 74 -11.80 15.33 -24.37
N GLU A 75 -10.54 14.88 -24.34
CA GLU A 75 -9.97 14.12 -23.22
C GLU A 75 -9.87 14.99 -21.95
N ILE A 76 -9.46 16.26 -22.08
CA ILE A 76 -9.48 17.21 -20.95
C ILE A 76 -10.89 17.40 -20.41
N ARG A 77 -11.89 17.53 -21.30
CA ARG A 77 -13.30 17.66 -20.91
C ARG A 77 -13.82 16.42 -20.20
N GLU A 78 -13.45 15.23 -20.67
CA GLU A 78 -13.84 13.97 -20.05
C GLU A 78 -13.14 13.75 -18.70
N ILE A 79 -11.85 14.07 -18.58
CA ILE A 79 -11.12 14.05 -17.30
C ILE A 79 -11.75 15.01 -16.30
N ARG A 80 -12.09 16.23 -16.75
CA ARG A 80 -12.75 17.22 -15.91
C ARG A 80 -14.13 16.74 -15.47
N ARG A 81 -14.92 16.18 -16.39
CA ARG A 81 -16.21 15.55 -16.05
C ARG A 81 -16.03 14.42 -15.03
N GLN A 82 -14.98 13.62 -15.19
CA GLN A 82 -14.69 12.50 -14.31
C GLN A 82 -14.14 12.91 -12.93
N SER A 83 -13.55 14.10 -12.86
CA SER A 83 -12.97 14.66 -11.63
C SER A 83 -13.85 15.74 -11.00
N THR A 84 -15.02 16.02 -11.58
CA THR A 84 -15.95 17.02 -11.05
C THR A 84 -16.50 16.52 -9.71
N PRO A 85 -16.37 17.29 -8.62
CA PRO A 85 -16.99 16.94 -7.36
C PRO A 85 -18.51 16.86 -7.48
N HIS A 86 -19.11 15.86 -6.84
CA HIS A 86 -20.57 15.72 -6.80
C HIS A 86 -21.08 15.85 -5.37
N GLN A 87 -22.22 16.51 -5.22
CA GLN A 87 -23.04 16.46 -4.02
C GLN A 87 -24.10 15.37 -4.18
N ILE A 88 -24.17 14.48 -3.22
CA ILE A 88 -25.11 13.36 -3.18
C ILE A 88 -25.97 13.51 -1.92
N VAL A 89 -27.29 13.43 -2.10
CA VAL A 89 -28.25 13.39 -0.99
C VAL A 89 -28.66 11.94 -0.77
N LEU A 90 -28.44 11.45 0.44
CA LEU A 90 -28.70 10.08 0.86
C LEU A 90 -29.78 10.07 1.94
N GLN A 91 -30.72 9.12 1.83
CA GLN A 91 -31.68 8.82 2.88
C GLN A 91 -31.32 7.49 3.54
N PRO A 92 -31.16 7.42 4.87
CA PRO A 92 -30.90 6.15 5.55
C PRO A 92 -32.11 5.21 5.44
N LEU A 93 -31.84 3.90 5.50
CA LEU A 93 -32.87 2.86 5.58
C LEU A 93 -32.72 2.07 6.90
N PRO A 94 -33.77 1.98 7.75
CA PRO A 94 -35.09 2.62 7.61
C PRO A 94 -35.02 4.16 7.68
N GLU A 95 -36.10 4.82 7.24
CA GLU A 95 -36.15 6.28 7.02
C GLU A 95 -35.64 7.10 8.22
N GLY A 96 -34.89 8.16 7.92
CA GLY A 96 -34.28 9.04 8.90
C GLY A 96 -33.83 10.35 8.23
N PRO A 97 -33.03 11.19 8.94
CA PRO A 97 -32.61 12.48 8.40
C PRO A 97 -31.80 12.30 7.12
N LEU A 98 -31.95 13.23 6.17
CA LEU A 98 -31.16 13.22 4.94
C LEU A 98 -29.69 13.56 5.24
N HIS A 99 -28.78 12.86 4.58
CA HIS A 99 -27.35 13.07 4.67
C HIS A 99 -26.81 13.59 3.34
N GLN A 100 -25.98 14.62 3.40
CA GLN A 100 -25.26 15.12 2.23
C GLN A 100 -23.83 14.60 2.25
N VAL A 101 -23.40 14.04 1.13
CA VAL A 101 -22.04 13.54 0.92
C VAL A 101 -21.44 14.25 -0.29
N ARG A 102 -20.19 14.70 -0.18
CA ARG A 102 -19.43 15.25 -1.29
C ARG A 102 -18.37 14.26 -1.73
N THR A 103 -18.36 13.93 -3.01
CA THR A 103 -17.42 12.97 -3.61
C THR A 103 -16.43 13.73 -4.47
N ARG A 104 -15.16 13.29 -4.48
CA ARG A 104 -14.07 13.98 -5.20
C ARG A 104 -13.40 13.12 -6.26
N ASP A 105 -13.67 11.81 -6.27
CA ASP A 105 -13.03 10.84 -7.15
C ASP A 105 -13.98 9.68 -7.43
N VAL A 106 -13.55 8.73 -8.26
CA VAL A 106 -14.22 7.45 -8.45
C VAL A 106 -14.32 6.72 -7.11
N GLU A 107 -15.45 6.86 -6.43
CA GLU A 107 -15.78 6.04 -5.28
C GLU A 107 -16.33 4.70 -5.77
N ARG A 108 -15.91 3.61 -5.11
CA ARG A 108 -16.54 2.32 -5.35
C ARG A 108 -17.85 2.30 -4.56
N TRP A 109 -18.94 2.56 -5.26
CA TRP A 109 -20.28 2.41 -4.69
C TRP A 109 -20.67 0.94 -4.67
N TYR A 110 -21.31 0.49 -3.59
CA TYR A 110 -21.86 -0.84 -3.51
C TYR A 110 -23.37 -0.75 -3.68
N VAL A 111 -23.87 -0.97 -4.89
CA VAL A 111 -25.32 -0.93 -5.17
C VAL A 111 -25.93 -2.23 -4.66
N LEU A 112 -26.91 -2.10 -3.79
CA LEU A 112 -27.62 -3.21 -3.17
C LEU A 112 -28.83 -3.62 -4.02
N PRO A 113 -29.17 -4.92 -4.04
CA PRO A 113 -30.46 -5.38 -4.55
C PRO A 113 -31.62 -4.84 -3.69
N GLU A 114 -32.85 -4.96 -4.17
CA GLU A 114 -34.05 -4.57 -3.40
C GLU A 114 -34.15 -5.29 -2.06
N HIS A 115 -33.80 -6.58 -2.03
CA HIS A 115 -33.72 -7.38 -0.83
C HIS A 115 -32.25 -7.67 -0.49
N TYR A 116 -31.77 -7.06 0.58
CA TYR A 116 -30.38 -7.19 1.04
C TYR A 116 -30.33 -7.77 2.46
N PRO A 117 -29.27 -8.56 2.77
CA PRO A 117 -29.12 -9.13 4.10
C PRO A 117 -28.65 -8.08 5.11
N VAL A 118 -29.34 -8.03 6.25
CA VAL A 118 -28.95 -7.26 7.43
C VAL A 118 -28.79 -8.18 8.63
N CYS A 119 -27.89 -7.82 9.54
CA CYS A 119 -27.77 -8.50 10.82
C CYS A 119 -29.02 -8.21 11.67
N SER A 120 -29.66 -9.26 12.17
CA SER A 120 -30.85 -9.13 13.03
C SER A 120 -30.56 -8.48 14.37
N VAL A 121 -29.31 -8.48 14.83
CA VAL A 121 -28.89 -7.92 16.12
C VAL A 121 -28.60 -6.42 16.01
N CYS A 122 -27.73 -6.02 15.09
CA CYS A 122 -27.28 -4.62 15.00
C CYS A 122 -27.89 -3.81 13.83
N GLY A 123 -28.60 -4.49 12.91
CA GLY A 123 -29.19 -3.90 11.72
C GLY A 123 -28.18 -3.41 10.67
N GLU A 124 -26.90 -3.72 10.82
CA GLU A 124 -25.88 -3.44 9.79
C GLU A 124 -26.03 -4.41 8.61
N LEU A 125 -25.65 -3.97 7.42
CA LEU A 125 -25.52 -4.83 6.24
C LEU A 125 -24.56 -5.98 6.52
N TYR A 126 -24.89 -7.19 6.05
CA TYR A 126 -23.97 -8.32 6.13
C TYR A 126 -22.77 -8.10 5.18
N PRO A 127 -21.53 -8.41 5.61
CA PRO A 127 -21.12 -8.80 6.95
C PRO A 127 -21.20 -7.59 7.89
N CYS A 128 -21.78 -7.78 9.08
CA CYS A 128 -21.77 -6.74 10.10
C CYS A 128 -20.39 -6.68 10.77
N ARG A 129 -20.15 -5.60 11.51
CA ARG A 129 -18.86 -5.34 12.14
C ARG A 129 -18.42 -6.42 13.13
N GLU A 130 -19.36 -7.01 13.85
CA GLU A 130 -19.07 -8.10 14.79
C GLU A 130 -18.49 -9.32 14.06
N ILE A 131 -19.10 -9.74 12.95
CA ILE A 131 -18.57 -10.82 12.11
C ILE A 131 -17.17 -10.48 11.57
N GLU A 132 -16.95 -9.23 11.17
CA GLU A 132 -15.62 -8.80 10.74
C GLU A 132 -14.59 -8.86 11.87
N PHE A 133 -14.98 -8.45 13.08
CA PHE A 133 -14.10 -8.52 14.26
C PHE A 133 -13.81 -9.95 14.66
N ASP A 134 -14.81 -10.83 14.70
CA ASP A 134 -14.62 -12.24 15.01
C ASP A 134 -13.71 -12.92 14.00
N ALA A 135 -13.86 -12.62 12.70
CA ALA A 135 -13.00 -13.15 11.67
C ALA A 135 -11.55 -12.67 11.81
N ARG A 136 -11.34 -11.38 12.09
CA ARG A 136 -10.00 -10.83 12.35
C ARG A 136 -9.38 -11.38 13.62
N ALA A 137 -10.17 -11.54 14.69
CA ALA A 137 -9.70 -12.14 15.93
C ALA A 137 -9.32 -13.61 15.71
N ALA A 138 -10.09 -14.36 14.92
CA ALA A 138 -9.76 -15.74 14.57
C ALA A 138 -8.51 -15.84 13.69
N GLU A 139 -8.28 -14.90 12.76
CA GLU A 139 -7.06 -14.83 11.96
C GLU A 139 -5.85 -14.50 12.83
N ALA A 140 -5.94 -13.46 13.67
CA ALA A 140 -4.89 -13.08 14.61
C ALA A 140 -4.56 -14.22 15.59
N LYS A 141 -5.57 -14.94 16.08
CA LYS A 141 -5.37 -16.12 16.94
C LYS A 141 -4.59 -17.22 16.21
N LYS A 142 -4.92 -17.51 14.95
CA LYS A 142 -4.18 -18.51 14.15
C LYS A 142 -2.75 -18.08 13.89
N GLU A 143 -2.51 -16.79 13.64
CA GLU A 143 -1.17 -16.24 13.47
C GLU A 143 -0.35 -16.38 14.75
N LEU A 144 -0.95 -16.10 15.91
CA LEU A 144 -0.33 -16.29 17.21
C LEU A 144 -0.02 -17.77 17.50
N GLU A 145 -1.00 -18.66 17.33
CA GLU A 145 -0.81 -20.11 17.52
C GLU A 145 0.29 -20.66 16.59
N ARG A 146 0.35 -20.17 15.33
CA ARG A 146 1.45 -20.48 14.41
C ARG A 146 2.77 -20.00 14.98
N ALA A 147 2.89 -18.75 15.42
CA ALA A 147 4.12 -18.20 15.96
C ALA A 147 4.59 -18.96 17.22
N GLU A 148 3.69 -19.28 18.14
CA GLU A 148 3.97 -20.06 19.34
C GLU A 148 4.44 -21.48 19.04
N SER A 149 3.99 -22.07 17.93
CA SER A 149 4.40 -23.41 17.51
C SER A 149 5.83 -23.47 16.94
N ILE A 150 6.45 -22.33 16.64
CA ILE A 150 7.80 -22.28 16.06
C ILE A 150 8.83 -22.47 17.18
N LEU A 151 9.52 -23.60 17.15
CA LEU A 151 10.55 -23.93 18.13
C LEU A 151 11.82 -23.07 17.94
N PRO A 152 12.61 -22.84 19.01
CA PRO A 152 13.90 -22.16 18.90
C PRO A 152 14.80 -22.77 17.82
N GLY A 153 15.40 -21.92 16.99
CA GLY A 153 16.25 -22.36 15.86
C GLY A 153 15.50 -22.78 14.59
N CYS A 154 14.17 -22.71 14.57
CA CYS A 154 13.37 -22.89 13.36
C CYS A 154 13.19 -21.57 12.61
N CYS A 155 12.97 -21.67 11.30
CA CYS A 155 12.72 -20.52 10.44
C CYS A 155 11.34 -19.93 10.75
N TRP A 156 11.30 -18.62 11.03
CA TRP A 156 10.09 -17.92 11.44
C TRP A 156 8.99 -17.89 10.37
N GLU A 157 9.37 -18.04 9.09
CA GLU A 157 8.38 -18.17 8.01
C GLU A 157 7.91 -19.62 7.84
N CYS A 158 8.80 -20.57 7.55
CA CYS A 158 8.34 -21.92 7.16
C CYS A 158 8.20 -22.91 8.33
N GLY A 159 8.64 -22.56 9.53
CA GLY A 159 8.64 -23.43 10.71
C GLY A 159 9.64 -24.59 10.65
N GLU A 160 10.43 -24.72 9.58
CA GLU A 160 11.43 -25.78 9.44
C GLU A 160 12.71 -25.45 10.23
N PRO A 161 13.38 -26.45 10.83
CA PRO A 161 14.67 -26.24 11.49
C PRO A 161 15.72 -25.60 10.58
N VAL A 162 16.48 -24.64 11.11
CA VAL A 162 17.63 -24.03 10.43
C VAL A 162 18.90 -24.76 10.84
N THR A 163 19.43 -25.57 9.93
CA THR A 163 20.67 -26.33 10.17
C THR A 163 21.91 -25.50 9.87
N SER A 164 23.06 -25.89 10.43
CA SER A 164 24.35 -25.19 10.23
C SER A 164 24.82 -25.12 8.78
N ARG A 165 24.32 -26.01 7.91
CA ARG A 165 24.66 -26.04 6.47
C ARG A 165 23.81 -25.08 5.63
N GLN A 166 22.71 -24.58 6.18
CA GLN A 166 21.77 -23.71 5.46
C GLN A 166 22.12 -22.24 5.70
N LYS A 167 22.07 -21.45 4.62
CA LYS A 167 22.18 -19.99 4.74
C LYS A 167 20.96 -19.45 5.48
N SER A 168 21.22 -18.64 6.50
CA SER A 168 20.19 -18.04 7.34
C SER A 168 20.60 -16.63 7.77
N ILE A 169 19.58 -15.87 8.17
CA ILE A 169 19.73 -14.59 8.83
C ILE A 169 19.08 -14.70 10.21
N ARG A 170 19.72 -14.10 11.20
CA ARG A 170 19.19 -13.96 12.56
C ARG A 170 18.93 -12.49 12.84
N PHE A 171 17.92 -12.21 13.66
CA PHE A 171 17.60 -10.88 14.15
C PHE A 171 17.72 -10.87 15.66
N ASP A 172 18.72 -10.15 16.15
CA ASP A 172 19.02 -10.07 17.57
C ASP A 172 17.97 -9.22 18.31
N GLY A 173 17.83 -9.45 19.61
CA GLY A 173 16.90 -8.72 20.47
C GLY A 173 15.52 -9.37 20.55
N ASP A 174 14.56 -8.60 21.04
CA ASP A 174 13.23 -9.12 21.33
C ASP A 174 12.45 -9.42 20.03
N ASN A 175 11.72 -10.53 20.03
CA ASN A 175 10.93 -10.96 18.88
C ASN A 175 9.70 -10.04 18.72
N LEU A 176 9.61 -9.36 17.58
CA LEU A 176 8.57 -8.37 17.33
C LEU A 176 7.18 -8.98 17.14
N ASP A 177 7.12 -10.24 16.71
CA ASP A 177 5.87 -10.95 16.47
C ASP A 177 5.40 -11.73 17.70
N LEU A 178 6.33 -12.12 18.57
CA LEU A 178 6.06 -12.84 19.81
C LEU A 178 7.00 -12.34 20.92
N PRO A 179 6.67 -11.24 21.63
CA PRO A 179 7.52 -10.69 22.68
C PRO A 179 7.83 -11.72 23.78
N GLY A 180 9.10 -11.82 24.19
CA GLY A 180 9.57 -12.89 25.10
C GLY A 180 9.64 -14.29 24.48
N GLY A 181 9.35 -14.42 23.19
CA GLY A 181 9.50 -15.65 22.40
C GLY A 181 10.96 -15.92 21.99
N PRO A 182 11.19 -16.96 21.16
CA PRO A 182 12.53 -17.29 20.67
C PRO A 182 13.07 -16.22 19.72
N GLU A 183 14.40 -16.19 19.58
CA GLU A 183 15.10 -15.36 18.59
C GLU A 183 14.62 -15.66 17.17
N VAL A 184 14.42 -14.61 16.38
CA VAL A 184 13.87 -14.73 15.03
C VAL A 184 14.98 -15.07 14.04
N VAL A 185 14.83 -16.21 13.37
CA VAL A 185 15.73 -16.68 12.31
C VAL A 185 14.94 -16.95 11.05
N PHE A 186 15.49 -16.61 9.88
CA PHE A 186 14.92 -17.00 8.59
C PHE A 186 15.95 -17.72 7.73
N HIS A 187 15.51 -18.71 6.93
CA HIS A 187 16.29 -19.16 5.79
C HIS A 187 16.41 -18.04 4.75
N THR A 188 17.53 -17.95 4.05
CA THR A 188 17.70 -16.99 2.93
C THR A 188 17.20 -17.52 1.59
N ARG A 189 16.41 -18.60 1.58
CA ARG A 189 15.82 -19.19 0.35
C ARG A 189 14.63 -18.36 -0.14
N GLN A 190 14.32 -18.44 -1.43
CA GLN A 190 13.30 -17.61 -2.09
C GLN A 190 11.95 -17.58 -1.36
N ARG A 191 11.47 -18.72 -0.85
CA ARG A 191 10.20 -18.82 -0.11
C ARG A 191 10.17 -17.99 1.17
N CYS A 192 11.31 -17.83 1.85
CA CYS A 192 11.39 -17.17 3.16
C CYS A 192 11.93 -15.73 3.07
N ALA A 193 12.53 -15.36 1.93
CA ALA A 193 13.18 -14.08 1.75
C ALA A 193 12.23 -12.88 1.88
N GLY A 194 10.98 -13.01 1.41
CA GLY A 194 9.98 -11.93 1.51
C GLY A 194 9.62 -11.60 2.96
N SER A 195 9.35 -12.62 3.78
CA SER A 195 9.04 -12.44 5.19
C SER A 195 10.25 -11.92 5.98
N ALA A 196 11.45 -12.38 5.65
CA ALA A 196 12.68 -11.89 6.27
C ALA A 196 12.92 -10.39 5.97
N ASP A 197 12.69 -9.94 4.74
CA ASP A 197 12.76 -8.51 4.35
C ASP A 197 11.68 -7.67 5.04
N ALA A 198 10.45 -8.18 5.14
CA ALA A 198 9.37 -7.52 5.85
C ALA A 198 9.66 -7.40 7.37
N TYR A 199 10.24 -8.44 7.97
CA TYR A 199 10.65 -8.44 9.37
C TYR A 199 11.80 -7.44 9.61
N GLU A 200 12.84 -7.44 8.76
CA GLU A 200 13.96 -6.51 8.86
C GLU A 200 13.51 -5.05 8.88
N LYS A 201 12.57 -4.67 8.00
CA LYS A 201 12.02 -3.31 7.95
C LYS A 201 11.38 -2.90 9.26
N ARG A 202 10.61 -3.79 9.90
CA ARG A 202 10.01 -3.52 11.22
C ARG A 202 11.07 -3.49 12.32
N TRP A 203 12.05 -4.39 12.26
CA TRP A 203 13.15 -4.49 13.21
C TRP A 203 14.03 -3.23 13.24
N VAL A 204 14.34 -2.65 12.08
CA VAL A 204 15.05 -1.35 11.98
C VAL A 204 14.15 -0.17 12.39
N ALA A 205 12.84 -0.23 12.12
CA ALA A 205 11.91 0.85 12.48
C ALA A 205 11.74 1.01 13.99
N VAL A 206 11.86 -0.09 14.76
CA VAL A 206 11.76 -0.07 16.24
C VAL A 206 12.98 0.58 16.87
N ASP A 207 14.17 0.36 16.31
CA ASP A 207 15.42 0.87 16.84
C ASP A 207 16.31 1.36 15.68
N PRO A 208 16.31 2.68 15.43
CA PRO A 208 17.06 3.26 14.34
C PRO A 208 18.59 3.11 14.47
N ASP A 209 19.13 2.70 15.62
CA ASP A 209 20.57 2.43 15.74
C ASP A 209 20.94 1.07 15.12
N ARG A 210 19.93 0.21 14.85
CA ARG A 210 20.07 -1.06 14.12
C ARG A 210 20.16 -0.91 12.61
N ARG A 211 20.34 0.31 12.10
CA ARG A 211 20.28 0.74 10.68
C ARG A 211 21.18 0.00 9.67
N ARG A 212 21.92 -1.03 10.08
CA ARG A 212 22.67 -1.87 9.16
C ARG A 212 21.76 -2.94 8.58
N TRP A 213 21.18 -2.63 7.42
CA TRP A 213 20.39 -3.56 6.61
C TRP A 213 21.21 -4.83 6.32
N ARG A 214 20.66 -6.02 6.58
CA ARG A 214 21.32 -7.32 6.40
C ARG A 214 20.85 -8.03 5.14
N LEU A 215 19.61 -7.81 4.68
CA LEU A 215 19.04 -8.50 3.50
C LEU A 215 18.93 -7.61 2.27
N ARG A 216 18.46 -6.39 2.45
CA ARG A 216 18.26 -5.45 1.34
C ARG A 216 18.47 -4.02 1.81
N CYS A 217 19.37 -3.33 1.14
CA CYS A 217 19.55 -1.90 1.35
C CYS A 217 18.44 -1.13 0.61
N PRO A 218 17.65 -0.27 1.28
CA PRO A 218 16.64 0.57 0.62
C PRO A 218 17.28 1.68 -0.24
N GLY A 219 18.58 1.89 -0.06
CA GLY A 219 19.35 2.86 -0.79
C GLY A 219 19.45 2.58 -2.28
N LYS A 220 19.81 3.63 -3.00
CA LYS A 220 20.16 3.57 -4.41
C LYS A 220 21.68 3.54 -4.50
N ILE A 221 22.25 2.51 -5.13
CA ILE A 221 23.65 2.51 -5.50
C ILE A 221 23.82 3.26 -6.81
N VAL A 222 24.80 4.15 -6.81
CA VAL A 222 25.38 4.77 -7.99
C VAL A 222 26.80 4.24 -8.11
N LEU A 223 27.10 3.52 -9.19
CA LEU A 223 28.45 3.05 -9.43
C LEU A 223 29.27 4.17 -10.06
N HIS A 224 30.27 4.67 -9.34
CA HIS A 224 31.25 5.64 -9.84
C HIS A 224 32.57 4.95 -10.24
N VAL A 225 33.47 5.70 -10.87
CA VAL A 225 34.81 5.24 -11.26
C VAL A 225 35.70 4.91 -10.03
N ASP A 226 35.42 5.55 -8.89
CA ASP A 226 36.10 5.36 -7.61
C ASP A 226 35.44 4.31 -6.72
N GLY A 227 34.25 3.83 -7.09
CA GLY A 227 33.53 2.79 -6.39
C GLY A 227 32.02 3.04 -6.28
N PRO A 228 31.26 2.09 -5.71
CA PRO A 228 29.83 2.26 -5.50
C PRO A 228 29.58 3.25 -4.35
N ASP A 229 28.70 4.22 -4.58
CA ASP A 229 28.16 5.11 -3.56
C ASP A 229 26.68 4.80 -3.34
N CYS A 230 26.25 4.74 -2.08
CA CYS A 230 24.89 4.38 -1.72
C CYS A 230 24.23 5.51 -0.95
N THR A 231 22.95 5.80 -1.24
CA THR A 231 22.20 6.85 -0.54
C THR A 231 22.02 6.61 0.96
N GLU A 232 22.23 5.38 1.46
CA GLU A 232 22.26 5.08 2.91
C GLU A 232 23.62 5.41 3.56
N GLY A 233 24.62 5.82 2.77
CA GLY A 233 25.95 6.23 3.22
C GLY A 233 26.61 5.21 4.14
N PRO A 234 27.02 5.60 5.37
CA PRO A 234 27.72 4.72 6.30
C PRO A 234 26.86 3.55 6.83
N HIS A 235 25.53 3.60 6.61
CA HIS A 235 24.61 2.54 7.01
C HIS A 235 24.38 1.50 5.91
N CYS A 236 24.96 1.72 4.72
CA CYS A 236 24.97 0.72 3.67
C CYS A 236 25.79 -0.50 4.10
N PRO A 237 25.26 -1.73 3.98
CA PRO A 237 26.02 -2.95 4.31
C PRO A 237 27.11 -3.30 3.28
N GLY A 238 27.22 -2.53 2.19
CA GLY A 238 28.14 -2.75 1.09
C GLY A 238 27.42 -3.20 -0.19
N SER A 239 28.13 -3.12 -1.32
CA SER A 239 27.61 -3.43 -2.65
C SER A 239 27.20 -4.89 -2.86
N ASP A 240 27.64 -5.78 -1.97
CA ASP A 240 27.32 -7.22 -2.04
C ASP A 240 25.89 -7.54 -1.58
N VAL A 241 25.21 -6.58 -0.94
CA VAL A 241 23.80 -6.71 -0.56
C VAL A 241 22.90 -6.14 -1.67
N PRO A 242 21.77 -6.79 -2.00
CA PRO A 242 20.81 -6.24 -2.95
C PRO A 242 20.34 -4.83 -2.56
N HIS A 243 20.39 -3.90 -3.51
CA HIS A 243 19.90 -2.53 -3.36
C HIS A 243 18.53 -2.33 -3.99
N ARG A 244 17.80 -1.30 -3.56
CA ARG A 244 16.50 -0.94 -4.16
C ARG A 244 16.66 -0.56 -5.63
N LEU A 245 17.72 0.17 -5.94
CA LEU A 245 18.05 0.59 -7.28
C LEU A 245 19.56 0.44 -7.48
N TRP A 246 19.93 -0.16 -8.59
CA TRP A 246 21.30 -0.17 -9.06
C TRP A 246 21.37 0.70 -10.31
N MET A 247 22.16 1.76 -10.24
CA MET A 247 22.38 2.65 -11.37
C MET A 247 23.86 2.63 -11.72
N ASP A 248 24.17 2.11 -12.91
CA ASP A 248 25.49 2.28 -13.49
C ASP A 248 25.55 3.68 -14.10
N HIS A 249 26.24 4.60 -13.42
CA HIS A 249 26.40 5.96 -13.92
C HIS A 249 27.32 6.00 -15.15
N CYS A 250 28.20 5.01 -15.34
CA CYS A 250 29.23 5.03 -16.38
C CYS A 250 28.76 4.53 -17.75
N GLN A 251 27.62 3.83 -17.86
CA GLN A 251 27.10 3.42 -19.17
C GLN A 251 26.15 4.44 -19.82
N GLY A 252 25.82 5.52 -19.12
CA GLY A 252 24.78 6.46 -19.55
C GLY A 252 25.19 7.92 -19.59
N HIS A 253 25.92 8.34 -20.62
CA HIS A 253 25.87 9.72 -21.15
C HIS A 253 24.48 10.07 -21.74
N TYR A 254 23.38 9.53 -21.19
CA TYR A 254 22.04 9.66 -21.76
C TYR A 254 21.37 11.00 -21.45
N SER A 255 21.96 11.86 -20.61
CA SER A 255 21.40 13.16 -20.23
C SER A 255 22.34 14.35 -20.43
N GLY A 256 23.58 14.13 -20.90
CA GLY A 256 24.54 15.22 -21.14
C GLY A 256 25.01 15.97 -19.90
N VAL A 257 24.62 15.54 -18.69
CA VAL A 257 25.09 16.12 -17.43
C VAL A 257 26.21 15.23 -16.88
N PRO A 258 27.46 15.71 -16.83
CA PRO A 258 28.55 14.93 -16.29
C PRO A 258 28.45 14.80 -14.76
N CYS A 259 28.88 13.66 -14.22
CA CYS A 259 29.05 13.50 -12.78
C CYS A 259 30.39 14.10 -12.37
N LEU A 260 30.33 15.19 -11.60
CA LEU A 260 31.48 15.91 -11.09
C LEU A 260 32.50 14.98 -10.38
N ARG A 261 32.01 13.98 -9.64
CA ARG A 261 32.87 13.00 -8.94
C ARG A 261 33.65 12.09 -9.91
N CYS A 262 33.04 11.67 -11.02
CA CYS A 262 33.71 10.86 -12.03
C CYS A 262 34.67 11.71 -12.89
N GLU A 263 34.36 12.98 -13.14
CA GLU A 263 35.26 13.91 -13.84
C GLU A 263 36.52 14.21 -13.04
N ASP A 264 36.36 14.54 -11.75
CA ASP A 264 37.48 14.82 -10.84
C ASP A 264 38.41 13.61 -10.69
N GLU A 265 37.85 12.40 -10.56
CA GLU A 265 38.61 11.14 -10.47
C GLU A 265 39.38 10.85 -11.78
N SER A 266 38.72 11.04 -12.93
CA SER A 266 39.33 10.81 -14.24
C SER A 266 40.47 11.80 -14.52
N ALA A 267 40.29 13.07 -14.14
CA ALA A 267 41.32 14.10 -14.25
C ALA A 267 42.54 13.79 -13.36
N ARG A 268 42.33 13.26 -12.14
CA ARG A 268 43.41 12.81 -11.26
C ARG A 268 44.19 11.62 -11.83
N ARG A 269 43.52 10.63 -12.44
CA ARG A 269 44.18 9.48 -13.06
C ARG A 269 45.01 9.87 -14.29
N LEU A 270 44.55 10.85 -15.07
CA LEU A 270 45.28 11.36 -16.24
C LEU A 270 46.42 12.31 -15.86
N GLY A 271 46.32 13.04 -14.74
CA GLY A 271 47.36 13.94 -14.24
C GLY A 271 48.49 13.26 -13.46
N GLY A 272 48.35 11.98 -13.10
CA GLY A 272 49.37 11.19 -12.38
C GLY A 272 50.32 10.39 -13.28
N ALA A 273 50.24 10.55 -14.61
CA ALA A 273 51.08 9.87 -15.59
C ALA A 273 52.21 10.76 -16.15
N ALA A 274 52.79 11.61 -15.29
CA ALA A 274 53.97 12.42 -15.58
C ALA A 274 55.13 12.04 -14.65
#